data_AF-A0A7Z0CRB2-F1
#
_entry.id   AF-A0A7Z0CRB2-F1
#
_cell.length_a   1.000
_cell.length_b   1.000
_cell.length_c   1.000
_cell.angle_alpha   90.00
_cell.angle_beta   90.00
_cell.angle_gamma   90.00
#
_symmetry.space_group_name_H-M   'P 1'
#
loop_
_entity.id
_entity.type
_entity.pdbx_description
1 polymer ?
#
loop_
_entity_poly.entity_id
_entity_poly.type
_entity_poly.pdbx_seq_one_letter_code
_entity_poly.pdbx_strand_id
1 'polypeptide(L)'
;MTTSSSQTNPRLPIHAATGTELTAKSWQTEAPLRMLMNNLDPENAERPEDLVVYGGTGKAARSWEAYDALVRTLRDLEDDETMLVQSGKPVGVWKTNKWAPRVLIANSNLVGDWANWEEFRRLEEMGLTMYGQMTAGSWIYIGTQGILQGTFETFAAVADKRFGGTLAGTITLTAGLGGMGGAQPLAVTMNDGVAICVDVDQSRITRRIEHRYLDVQADSLEHALELAVQARDERRGLSIGLLGNAAEIFPRLLEMKAPIDIVTDQTSAHDPLSYLPVGVPFEEWHQRAEADPAGFTKEAQASMAAHVRAMVEFQDAGAEVFDYGNSIRDEARKGGYDRAFEFPGFVPAYIRPLFCEGKGPFRWAALSGDPADIAATDKAILELFPDNERLHKWIGMAQERVHYQGLPARICWLGYKERHLAGLKFNEMVRRGELKAPIVIGRDHLDCGSVASPYRETEAMLDGSDAIADWPLLNAMTAVASGATWVSLHHGGGVGMGRSIHSGQVCVADGTELAAAKIEAVLTNDPGMGVIRHVDAGYDRAVEVAAERGVRIPMSEATRTEPARAE
;
A
#
# COMPACT_ATOMS: atom_id res chain seq x y z
N MET A 1 15.10 29.14 -19.48
CA MET A 1 16.56 29.13 -19.70
C MET A 1 16.96 27.71 -20.04
N THR A 2 17.79 27.57 -21.09
CA THR A 2 18.58 26.39 -21.47
C THR A 2 17.87 25.03 -21.44
N THR A 3 17.53 24.56 -22.64
CA THR A 3 17.47 23.14 -23.00
C THR A 3 18.67 22.40 -22.43
N SER A 4 18.48 21.78 -21.26
CA SER A 4 19.45 20.85 -20.70
C SER A 4 19.50 19.64 -21.61
N SER A 5 20.66 19.41 -22.23
CA SER A 5 21.03 18.10 -22.76
C SER A 5 20.60 17.04 -21.76
N SER A 6 19.81 16.05 -22.17
CA SER A 6 19.53 14.87 -21.36
C SER A 6 20.86 14.14 -21.12
N GLN A 7 21.56 14.52 -20.05
CA GLN A 7 22.59 13.66 -19.48
C GLN A 7 21.87 12.38 -19.07
N THR A 8 22.08 11.31 -19.81
CA THR A 8 21.59 9.98 -19.46
C THR A 8 22.18 9.63 -18.09
N ASN A 9 21.34 9.52 -17.07
CA ASN A 9 21.79 9.13 -15.74
C ASN A 9 22.42 7.73 -15.82
N PRO A 10 23.73 7.58 -15.60
CA PRO A 10 24.45 6.33 -15.86
C PRO A 10 24.05 5.19 -14.92
N ARG A 11 23.23 5.47 -13.89
CA ARG A 11 22.69 4.49 -12.95
C ARG A 11 21.52 3.70 -13.53
N LEU A 12 20.86 4.24 -14.56
CA LEU A 12 19.64 3.65 -15.13
C LEU A 12 19.98 2.71 -16.31
N PRO A 13 19.20 1.63 -16.51
CA PRO A 13 18.14 1.16 -15.61
C PRO A 13 18.71 0.52 -14.32
N ILE A 14 17.98 0.66 -13.22
CA ILE A 14 18.32 0.03 -11.94
C ILE A 14 17.56 -1.28 -11.84
N HIS A 15 18.24 -2.35 -11.44
CA HIS A 15 17.62 -3.63 -11.14
C HIS A 15 18.20 -4.17 -9.82
N ALA A 16 17.39 -4.92 -9.08
CA ALA A 16 17.89 -5.67 -7.94
C ALA A 16 18.87 -6.76 -8.42
N ALA A 17 19.93 -7.01 -7.65
CA ALA A 17 20.76 -8.18 -7.86
C ALA A 17 19.93 -9.47 -7.62
N THR A 18 20.20 -10.50 -8.40
CA THR A 18 19.52 -11.81 -8.33
C THR A 18 20.51 -12.93 -8.03
N GLY A 19 20.02 -14.15 -7.77
CA GLY A 19 20.87 -15.29 -7.39
C GLY A 19 21.45 -15.18 -5.97
N THR A 20 22.50 -15.96 -5.69
CA THR A 20 23.05 -16.14 -4.33
C THR A 20 24.35 -15.39 -4.05
N GLU A 21 24.92 -14.73 -5.05
CA GLU A 21 26.13 -13.92 -4.87
C GLU A 21 25.80 -12.64 -4.09
N LEU A 22 26.54 -12.37 -3.01
CA LEU A 22 26.36 -11.19 -2.18
C LEU A 22 27.22 -10.03 -2.69
N THR A 23 26.66 -8.82 -2.67
CA THR A 23 27.40 -7.57 -2.87
C THR A 23 27.62 -6.81 -1.56
N ALA A 24 26.83 -7.11 -0.54
CA ALA A 24 27.00 -6.69 0.84
C ALA A 24 27.63 -7.80 1.71
N LYS A 25 27.87 -7.50 3.00
CA LYS A 25 28.56 -8.41 3.94
C LYS A 25 27.72 -9.60 4.41
N SER A 26 26.39 -9.48 4.40
CA SER A 26 25.49 -10.57 4.80
C SER A 26 24.13 -10.44 4.12
N TRP A 27 23.30 -11.50 4.18
CA TRP A 27 21.92 -11.43 3.68
C TRP A 27 21.06 -10.39 4.40
N GLN A 28 21.39 -10.05 5.65
CA GLN A 28 20.67 -9.03 6.42
C GLN A 28 20.95 -7.61 5.89
N THR A 29 22.07 -7.38 5.17
CA THR A 29 22.41 -6.08 4.54
C THR A 29 22.22 -6.11 3.02
N GLU A 30 22.35 -7.27 2.38
CA GLU A 30 22.03 -7.48 0.96
C GLU A 30 20.53 -7.34 0.68
N ALA A 31 19.66 -7.82 1.58
CA ALA A 31 18.22 -7.74 1.42
C ALA A 31 17.69 -6.30 1.29
N PRO A 32 17.96 -5.36 2.22
CA PRO A 32 17.54 -3.97 2.06
C PRO A 32 18.18 -3.30 0.82
N LEU A 33 19.39 -3.70 0.42
CA LEU A 33 20.02 -3.22 -0.81
C LEU A 33 19.26 -3.65 -2.06
N ARG A 34 18.95 -4.94 -2.18
CA ARG A 34 18.15 -5.48 -3.29
C ARG A 34 16.77 -4.87 -3.31
N MET A 35 16.13 -4.70 -2.16
CA MET A 35 14.79 -4.11 -2.11
C MET A 35 14.77 -2.61 -2.41
N LEU A 36 15.80 -1.84 -2.03
CA LEU A 36 15.98 -0.46 -2.47
C LEU A 36 16.06 -0.38 -4.01
N MET A 37 16.86 -1.26 -4.62
CA MET A 37 17.00 -1.31 -6.07
C MET A 37 15.72 -1.82 -6.75
N ASN A 38 15.05 -2.81 -6.16
CA ASN A 38 13.77 -3.33 -6.65
C ASN A 38 12.69 -2.23 -6.67
N ASN A 39 12.66 -1.35 -5.66
CA ASN A 39 11.76 -0.21 -5.63
C ASN A 39 11.97 0.76 -6.81
N LEU A 40 13.14 0.74 -7.46
CA LEU A 40 13.50 1.60 -8.60
C LEU A 40 13.60 0.82 -9.91
N ASP A 41 13.20 -0.46 -9.92
CA ASP A 41 13.16 -1.26 -11.13
C ASP A 41 12.14 -0.66 -12.12
N PRO A 42 12.47 -0.45 -13.41
CA PRO A 42 11.52 0.04 -14.40
C PRO A 42 10.23 -0.76 -14.52
N GLU A 43 10.26 -2.06 -14.24
CA GLU A 43 9.07 -2.92 -14.21
C GLU A 43 8.19 -2.63 -12.99
N ASN A 44 8.80 -2.12 -11.91
CA ASN A 44 8.15 -1.91 -10.62
C ASN A 44 7.71 -0.45 -10.43
N ALA A 45 8.63 0.50 -10.50
CA ALA A 45 8.43 1.92 -10.25
C ALA A 45 7.65 2.64 -11.37
N GLU A 46 6.86 3.66 -11.00
CA GLU A 46 6.13 4.48 -11.97
C GLU A 46 7.00 5.51 -12.70
N ARG A 47 8.10 5.99 -12.09
CA ARG A 47 9.03 6.97 -12.67
C ARG A 47 10.43 6.92 -11.99
N PRO A 48 11.19 5.83 -12.18
CA PRO A 48 12.44 5.56 -11.43
C PRO A 48 13.57 6.56 -11.72
N GLU A 49 13.58 7.23 -12.87
CA GLU A 49 14.55 8.28 -13.23
C GLU A 49 14.53 9.49 -12.28
N ASP A 50 13.40 9.71 -11.62
CA ASP A 50 13.19 10.73 -10.59
C ASP A 50 13.21 10.16 -9.16
N LEU A 51 13.61 8.89 -9.02
CA LEU A 51 13.53 8.08 -7.79
C LEU A 51 12.09 7.82 -7.31
N VAL A 52 11.08 8.16 -8.13
CA VAL A 52 9.66 8.05 -7.79
C VAL A 52 9.18 6.62 -8.02
N VAL A 53 8.65 6.02 -6.95
CA VAL A 53 8.11 4.67 -6.95
C VAL A 53 6.62 4.69 -7.28
N TYR A 54 5.81 5.40 -6.49
CA TYR A 54 4.35 5.52 -6.70
C TYR A 54 3.72 6.65 -5.86
N GLY A 55 2.42 6.92 -6.12
CA GLY A 55 1.58 7.74 -5.23
C GLY A 55 1.90 9.22 -5.24
N GLY A 56 1.99 9.83 -6.43
CA GLY A 56 2.49 11.19 -6.61
C GLY A 56 4.02 11.18 -6.58
N THR A 57 4.63 11.87 -5.61
CA THR A 57 6.09 12.05 -5.49
C THR A 57 6.76 11.09 -4.49
N GLY A 58 6.14 9.95 -4.17
CA GLY A 58 6.70 8.96 -3.25
C GLY A 58 8.01 8.36 -3.76
N LYS A 59 9.14 8.66 -3.09
CA LYS A 59 10.50 8.33 -3.55
C LYS A 59 11.18 7.25 -2.72
N ALA A 60 12.12 6.53 -3.33
CA ALA A 60 12.97 5.53 -2.66
C ALA A 60 14.19 6.13 -1.93
N ALA A 61 14.71 7.25 -2.44
CA ALA A 61 15.83 8.00 -1.88
C ALA A 61 15.65 9.49 -2.15
N ARG A 62 16.25 10.36 -1.32
CA ARG A 62 16.02 11.81 -1.41
C ARG A 62 16.53 12.42 -2.72
N SER A 63 17.71 11.97 -3.14
CA SER A 63 18.43 12.44 -4.30
C SER A 63 19.37 11.33 -4.78
N TRP A 64 19.91 11.47 -5.99
CA TRP A 64 20.88 10.51 -6.52
C TRP A 64 22.16 10.40 -5.67
N GLU A 65 22.61 11.50 -5.05
CA GLU A 65 23.72 11.47 -4.09
C GLU A 65 23.37 10.64 -2.85
N ALA A 66 22.14 10.82 -2.32
CA ALA A 66 21.67 10.03 -1.19
C ALA A 66 21.52 8.55 -1.55
N TYR A 67 21.02 8.23 -2.76
CA TYR A 67 20.96 6.86 -3.29
C TYR A 67 22.34 6.21 -3.33
N ASP A 68 23.33 6.88 -3.91
CA ASP A 68 24.70 6.35 -3.98
C ASP A 68 25.30 6.13 -2.59
N ALA A 69 25.02 7.02 -1.64
CA ALA A 69 25.43 6.86 -0.25
C ALA A 69 24.74 5.66 0.43
N LEU A 70 23.43 5.46 0.21
CA LEU A 70 22.69 4.31 0.75
C LEU A 70 23.29 2.99 0.23
N VAL A 71 23.52 2.91 -1.08
CA VAL A 71 24.09 1.71 -1.72
C VAL A 71 25.48 1.41 -1.18
N ARG A 72 26.38 2.41 -1.08
CA ARG A 72 27.71 2.20 -0.51
C ARG A 72 27.64 1.77 0.96
N THR A 73 26.83 2.46 1.77
CA THR A 73 26.72 2.14 3.20
C THR A 73 26.18 0.73 3.40
N LEU A 74 25.15 0.30 2.66
CA LEU A 74 24.61 -1.06 2.78
C LEU A 74 25.62 -2.15 2.40
N ARG A 75 26.50 -1.89 1.43
CA ARG A 75 27.56 -2.83 1.05
C ARG A 75 28.61 -3.02 2.16
N ASP A 76 28.90 -1.95 2.89
CA ASP A 76 29.94 -1.95 3.92
C ASP A 76 29.42 -2.17 5.36
N LEU A 77 28.10 -2.17 5.58
CA LEU A 77 27.47 -2.26 6.90
C LEU A 77 27.73 -3.63 7.57
N GLU A 78 28.17 -3.63 8.83
CA GLU A 78 28.40 -4.85 9.61
C GLU A 78 27.12 -5.41 10.24
N ASP A 79 27.16 -6.68 10.64
CA ASP A 79 26.02 -7.39 11.25
C ASP A 79 25.62 -6.86 12.63
N ASP A 80 26.49 -6.11 13.31
CA ASP A 80 26.23 -5.45 14.59
C ASP A 80 26.11 -3.92 14.47
N GLU A 81 25.89 -3.42 13.25
CA GLU A 81 25.66 -2.00 12.97
C GLU A 81 24.22 -1.74 12.49
N THR A 82 23.81 -0.48 12.62
CA THR A 82 22.52 0.04 12.16
C THR A 82 22.71 1.37 11.45
N MET A 83 22.28 1.44 10.19
CA MET A 83 22.21 2.67 9.41
C MET A 83 20.94 3.47 9.75
N LEU A 84 21.07 4.77 9.94
CA LEU A 84 19.96 5.71 10.12
C LEU A 84 19.65 6.44 8.81
N VAL A 85 18.41 6.34 8.35
CA VAL A 85 17.90 7.03 7.16
C VAL A 85 16.87 8.08 7.56
N GLN A 86 17.19 9.34 7.32
CA GLN A 86 16.29 10.47 7.55
C GLN A 86 15.79 10.98 6.21
N SER A 87 14.48 10.96 5.98
CA SER A 87 13.82 11.37 4.72
C SER A 87 14.64 10.97 3.48
N GLY A 88 14.88 9.67 3.31
CA GLY A 88 15.61 9.10 2.17
C GLY A 88 17.11 9.42 2.08
N LYS A 89 17.74 9.92 3.15
CA LYS A 89 19.18 10.21 3.22
C LYS A 89 19.84 9.41 4.35
N PRO A 90 20.96 8.70 4.10
CA PRO A 90 21.71 8.04 5.16
C PRO A 90 22.48 9.11 5.96
N VAL A 91 22.19 9.23 7.25
CA VAL A 91 22.74 10.32 8.10
C VAL A 91 23.73 9.84 9.15
N GLY A 92 23.80 8.54 9.42
CA GLY A 92 24.75 7.97 10.36
C GLY A 92 24.67 6.46 10.43
N VAL A 93 25.71 5.84 10.98
CA VAL A 93 25.79 4.41 11.29
C VAL A 93 26.22 4.28 12.75
N TRP A 94 25.51 3.48 13.52
CA TRP A 94 25.83 3.22 14.93
C TRP A 94 26.05 1.75 15.17
N LYS A 95 26.99 1.44 16.07
CA LYS A 95 27.12 0.10 16.63
C LYS A 95 25.92 -0.21 17.51
N THR A 96 25.24 -1.31 17.23
CA THR A 96 24.10 -1.83 17.98
C THR A 96 24.38 -3.28 18.40
N ASN A 97 23.75 -4.26 17.77
CA ASN A 97 23.97 -5.69 17.99
C ASN A 97 23.28 -6.51 16.87
N LYS A 98 23.59 -7.81 16.77
CA LYS A 98 23.01 -8.69 15.75
C LYS A 98 21.50 -8.83 15.81
N TRP A 99 20.89 -8.68 17.00
CA TRP A 99 19.44 -8.73 17.19
C TRP A 99 18.73 -7.50 16.59
N ALA A 100 19.34 -6.33 16.70
CA ALA A 100 18.78 -5.07 16.22
C ALA A 100 18.56 -5.04 14.69
N PRO A 101 17.73 -4.10 14.19
CA PRO A 101 17.63 -3.83 12.76
C PRO A 101 18.93 -3.33 12.15
N ARG A 102 19.16 -3.66 10.87
CA ARG A 102 20.27 -3.11 10.06
C ARG A 102 19.96 -1.70 9.57
N VAL A 103 18.69 -1.35 9.38
CA VAL A 103 18.29 -0.01 8.94
C VAL A 103 17.11 0.52 9.75
N LEU A 104 17.20 1.77 10.19
CA LEU A 104 16.09 2.51 10.80
C LEU A 104 15.76 3.72 9.93
N ILE A 105 14.49 3.87 9.55
CA ILE A 105 14.04 4.87 8.58
C ILE A 105 13.00 5.79 9.22
N ALA A 106 13.19 7.10 9.09
CA ALA A 106 12.20 8.11 9.46
C ALA A 106 12.01 9.09 8.31
N ASN A 107 10.88 9.00 7.60
CA ASN A 107 10.61 9.79 6.39
C ASN A 107 9.43 10.74 6.58
N SER A 108 9.56 11.97 6.08
CA SER A 108 8.47 12.96 5.95
C SER A 108 7.84 13.46 7.27
N ASN A 109 8.39 13.06 8.43
CA ASN A 109 7.90 13.49 9.73
C ASN A 109 8.13 15.01 9.92
N LEU A 110 7.05 15.72 10.25
CA LEU A 110 7.04 17.16 10.55
C LEU A 110 6.30 17.37 11.87
N VAL A 111 6.68 18.41 12.61
CA VAL A 111 5.97 18.80 13.85
C VAL A 111 4.55 19.23 13.49
N GLY A 112 3.56 18.93 14.36
CA GLY A 112 2.12 19.08 14.08
C GLY A 112 1.72 20.34 13.31
N ASP A 113 1.99 21.54 13.83
CA ASP A 113 1.60 22.79 13.15
C ASP A 113 2.27 23.01 11.78
N TRP A 114 3.37 22.31 11.51
CA TRP A 114 4.14 22.34 10.26
C TRP A 114 3.83 21.16 9.32
N ALA A 115 2.95 20.25 9.74
CA ALA A 115 2.60 19.04 9.01
C ALA A 115 1.63 19.32 7.84
N ASN A 116 2.03 20.12 6.87
CA ASN A 116 1.22 20.46 5.70
C ASN A 116 2.05 20.45 4.41
N TRP A 117 1.38 20.44 3.26
CA TRP A 117 2.04 20.39 1.95
C TRP A 117 2.88 21.62 1.64
N GLU A 118 2.50 22.80 2.13
CA GLU A 118 3.22 24.06 1.87
C GLU A 118 4.61 24.03 2.50
N GLU A 119 4.67 23.69 3.79
CA GLU A 119 5.94 23.56 4.51
C GLU A 119 6.76 22.35 4.02
N PHE A 120 6.10 21.22 3.71
CA PHE A 120 6.78 20.06 3.14
C PHE A 120 7.48 20.43 1.82
N ARG A 121 6.80 21.12 0.90
CA ARG A 121 7.36 21.54 -0.40
C ARG A 121 8.49 22.55 -0.22
N ARG A 122 8.34 23.53 0.67
CA ARG A 122 9.43 24.46 1.02
C ARG A 122 10.69 23.72 1.46
N LEU A 123 10.55 22.69 2.31
CA LEU A 123 11.67 21.86 2.76
C LEU A 123 12.21 20.94 1.66
N GLU A 124 11.35 20.44 0.77
CA GLU A 124 11.75 19.61 -0.37
C GLU A 124 12.58 20.42 -1.38
N GLU A 125 12.17 21.64 -1.72
CA GLU A 125 12.90 22.58 -2.58
C GLU A 125 14.28 22.93 -2.01
N MET A 126 14.41 22.98 -0.68
CA MET A 126 15.68 23.16 0.02
C MET A 126 16.53 21.88 0.08
N GLY A 127 16.06 20.74 -0.44
CA GLY A 127 16.74 19.44 -0.37
C GLY A 127 16.77 18.81 1.03
N LEU A 128 15.87 19.23 1.93
CA LEU A 128 15.89 18.83 3.35
C LEU A 128 14.97 17.65 3.68
N THR A 129 14.00 17.33 2.82
CA THR A 129 13.06 16.23 3.03
C THR A 129 12.78 15.45 1.75
N MET A 130 11.99 14.39 1.87
CA MET A 130 11.55 13.47 0.82
C MET A 130 10.20 12.91 1.24
N TYR A 131 9.27 12.72 0.27
CA TYR A 131 8.01 12.07 0.54
C TYR A 131 8.19 10.55 0.48
N GLY A 132 8.01 9.87 1.61
CA GLY A 132 8.24 8.43 1.72
C GLY A 132 7.09 7.56 1.24
N GLN A 133 5.89 8.14 1.02
CA GLN A 133 4.64 7.37 0.94
C GLN A 133 4.61 6.35 2.11
N MET A 134 4.14 5.13 1.90
CA MET A 134 4.25 3.99 2.78
C MET A 134 5.47 3.18 2.37
N THR A 135 5.38 2.42 1.27
CA THR A 135 6.41 1.44 0.88
C THR A 135 7.49 1.96 -0.07
N ALA A 136 7.37 3.21 -0.55
CA ALA A 136 8.35 3.82 -1.45
C ALA A 136 9.68 4.08 -0.71
N GLY A 137 9.62 4.85 0.38
CA GLY A 137 10.80 5.21 1.18
C GLY A 137 11.25 4.14 2.18
N SER A 138 10.52 3.02 2.29
CA SER A 138 10.81 1.90 3.20
C SER A 138 11.15 0.59 2.46
N TRP A 139 11.28 0.65 1.14
CA TRP A 139 11.86 -0.42 0.31
C TRP A 139 11.12 -1.76 0.43
N ILE A 140 9.80 -1.74 0.27
CA ILE A 140 8.98 -2.97 0.29
C ILE A 140 7.82 -2.90 -0.71
N TYR A 141 8.04 -2.16 -1.81
CA TYR A 141 7.08 -2.06 -2.90
C TYR A 141 7.29 -3.21 -3.90
N ILE A 142 6.20 -3.89 -4.26
CA ILE A 142 6.17 -5.09 -5.10
C ILE A 142 5.22 -4.90 -6.29
N GLY A 143 5.16 -3.67 -6.79
CA GLY A 143 4.30 -3.26 -7.88
C GLY A 143 2.84 -3.17 -7.47
N THR A 144 2.00 -3.22 -8.49
CA THR A 144 0.54 -3.17 -8.39
C THR A 144 -0.01 -4.29 -7.50
N GLN A 145 0.69 -5.43 -7.44
CA GLN A 145 0.30 -6.57 -6.61
C GLN A 145 0.21 -6.20 -5.12
N GLY A 146 0.99 -5.23 -4.63
CA GLY A 146 1.04 -4.89 -3.20
C GLY A 146 -0.30 -4.52 -2.58
N ILE A 147 -1.20 -3.89 -3.35
CA ILE A 147 -2.54 -3.51 -2.92
C ILE A 147 -3.64 -4.45 -3.45
N LEU A 148 -3.32 -5.27 -4.46
CA LEU A 148 -4.30 -6.06 -5.22
C LEU A 148 -5.23 -6.89 -4.32
N GLN A 149 -4.68 -7.61 -3.34
CA GLN A 149 -5.54 -8.42 -2.46
C GLN A 149 -6.44 -7.55 -1.57
N GLY A 150 -5.96 -6.41 -1.07
CA GLY A 150 -6.81 -5.50 -0.29
C GLY A 150 -7.97 -4.98 -1.12
N THR A 151 -7.72 -4.67 -2.39
CA THR A 151 -8.76 -4.26 -3.34
C THR A 151 -9.71 -5.41 -3.66
N PHE A 152 -9.18 -6.62 -3.87
CA PHE A 152 -9.97 -7.82 -4.08
C PHE A 152 -10.90 -8.12 -2.88
N GLU A 153 -10.39 -8.05 -1.64
CA GLU A 153 -11.18 -8.27 -0.43
C GLU A 153 -12.22 -7.18 -0.21
N THR A 154 -11.91 -5.93 -0.57
CA THR A 154 -12.88 -4.82 -0.53
C THR A 154 -14.06 -5.11 -1.45
N PHE A 155 -13.78 -5.48 -2.71
CA PHE A 155 -14.84 -5.80 -3.67
C PHE A 155 -15.56 -7.12 -3.35
N ALA A 156 -14.88 -8.10 -2.78
CA ALA A 156 -15.52 -9.30 -2.25
C ALA A 156 -16.50 -8.97 -1.11
N ALA A 157 -16.13 -8.07 -0.20
CA ALA A 157 -17.01 -7.61 0.87
C ALA A 157 -18.21 -6.80 0.34
N VAL A 158 -18.02 -5.98 -0.70
CA VAL A 158 -19.12 -5.33 -1.42
C VAL A 158 -20.07 -6.37 -2.02
N ALA A 159 -19.52 -7.41 -2.67
CA ALA A 159 -20.29 -8.50 -3.24
C ALA A 159 -21.11 -9.25 -2.18
N ASP A 160 -20.49 -9.59 -1.05
CA ASP A 160 -21.13 -10.25 0.10
C ASP A 160 -22.27 -9.38 0.66
N LYS A 161 -22.07 -8.06 0.75
CA LYS A 161 -23.04 -7.12 1.32
C LYS A 161 -24.23 -6.82 0.40
N ARG A 162 -24.01 -6.72 -0.92
CA ARG A 162 -25.00 -6.14 -1.86
C ARG A 162 -25.43 -7.05 -3.00
N PHE A 163 -24.60 -8.02 -3.40
CA PHE A 163 -24.75 -8.73 -4.68
C PHE A 163 -24.71 -10.27 -4.55
N GLY A 164 -24.92 -10.80 -3.34
CA GLY A 164 -25.02 -12.24 -3.12
C GLY A 164 -23.69 -13.00 -3.22
N GLY A 165 -22.58 -12.34 -2.90
CA GLY A 165 -21.24 -12.95 -2.83
C GLY A 165 -20.46 -13.01 -4.15
N THR A 166 -20.95 -12.38 -5.22
CA THR A 166 -20.22 -12.21 -6.50
C THR A 166 -20.54 -10.87 -7.13
N LEU A 167 -19.62 -10.31 -7.92
CA LEU A 167 -19.85 -9.12 -8.75
C LEU A 167 -20.33 -9.47 -10.16
N ALA A 168 -20.52 -10.75 -10.49
CA ALA A 168 -21.05 -11.18 -11.77
C ALA A 168 -22.42 -10.54 -12.07
N GLY A 169 -22.48 -9.76 -13.14
CA GLY A 169 -23.66 -8.99 -13.52
C GLY A 169 -23.74 -7.58 -12.93
N THR A 170 -22.62 -7.05 -12.43
CA THR A 170 -22.50 -5.65 -11.97
C THR A 170 -21.48 -4.85 -12.79
N ILE A 171 -21.62 -3.52 -12.81
CA ILE A 171 -20.66 -2.57 -13.39
C ILE A 171 -20.11 -1.67 -12.28
N THR A 172 -18.79 -1.67 -12.13
CA THR A 172 -18.03 -0.78 -11.26
C THR A 172 -17.44 0.37 -12.06
N LEU A 173 -17.65 1.60 -11.60
CA LEU A 173 -17.00 2.81 -12.12
C LEU A 173 -15.91 3.26 -11.14
N THR A 174 -14.69 3.47 -11.65
CA THR A 174 -13.58 4.04 -10.87
C THR A 174 -12.66 4.88 -11.75
N ALA A 175 -11.71 5.57 -11.11
CA ALA A 175 -10.66 6.33 -11.77
C ALA A 175 -9.29 6.12 -11.11
N GLY A 176 -8.24 6.42 -11.87
CA GLY A 176 -6.84 6.28 -11.48
C GLY A 176 -6.29 4.87 -11.74
N LEU A 177 -5.39 4.77 -12.71
CA LEU A 177 -4.65 3.59 -13.14
C LEU A 177 -3.14 3.75 -12.88
N GLY A 178 -2.76 4.48 -11.83
CA GLY A 178 -1.37 4.57 -11.36
C GLY A 178 -0.87 3.27 -10.71
N GLY A 179 0.27 3.32 -10.01
CA GLY A 179 0.89 2.16 -9.34
C GLY A 179 -0.07 1.32 -8.50
N MET A 180 -0.88 1.98 -7.67
CA MET A 180 -1.88 1.32 -6.81
C MET A 180 -3.26 1.23 -7.48
N GLY A 181 -3.68 2.32 -8.13
CA GLY A 181 -4.92 2.44 -8.91
C GLY A 181 -5.11 1.35 -9.96
N GLY A 182 -4.02 0.93 -10.59
CA GLY A 182 -4.00 -0.13 -11.59
C GLY A 182 -4.38 -1.50 -11.06
N ALA A 183 -4.53 -1.70 -9.74
CA ALA A 183 -5.00 -2.97 -9.18
C ALA A 183 -6.52 -3.12 -9.22
N GLN A 184 -7.26 -2.00 -9.30
CA GLN A 184 -8.72 -1.99 -9.29
C GLN A 184 -9.37 -2.82 -10.40
N PRO A 185 -8.93 -2.74 -11.68
CA PRO A 185 -9.59 -3.47 -12.75
C PRO A 185 -9.47 -4.98 -12.55
N LEU A 186 -8.26 -5.48 -12.24
CA LEU A 186 -8.04 -6.90 -11.93
C LEU A 186 -8.78 -7.36 -10.67
N ALA A 187 -8.84 -6.54 -9.61
CA ALA A 187 -9.56 -6.89 -8.39
C ALA A 187 -11.07 -7.06 -8.61
N VAL A 188 -11.68 -6.22 -9.46
CA VAL A 188 -13.09 -6.34 -9.84
C VAL A 188 -13.33 -7.58 -10.70
N THR A 189 -12.48 -7.84 -11.70
CA THR A 189 -12.65 -9.02 -12.58
C THR A 189 -12.35 -10.35 -11.87
N MET A 190 -11.47 -10.36 -10.86
CA MET A 190 -11.27 -11.51 -9.96
C MET A 190 -12.48 -11.80 -9.05
N ASN A 191 -13.39 -10.82 -8.91
CA ASN A 191 -14.71 -11.00 -8.28
C ASN A 191 -15.83 -11.18 -9.33
N ASP A 192 -15.47 -11.47 -10.58
CA ASP A 192 -16.37 -11.71 -11.73
C ASP A 192 -17.11 -10.47 -12.26
N GLY A 193 -16.77 -9.28 -11.78
CA GLY A 193 -17.43 -8.02 -12.15
C GLY A 193 -16.86 -7.35 -13.40
N VAL A 194 -17.58 -6.33 -13.87
CA VAL A 194 -17.13 -5.44 -14.95
C VAL A 194 -16.61 -4.14 -14.34
N ALA A 195 -15.49 -3.62 -14.85
CA ALA A 195 -14.91 -2.36 -14.40
C ALA A 195 -14.73 -1.37 -15.56
N ILE A 196 -15.21 -0.14 -15.40
CA ILE A 196 -14.83 1.01 -16.23
C ILE A 196 -13.85 1.84 -15.40
N CYS A 197 -12.61 1.95 -15.87
CA CYS A 197 -11.51 2.62 -15.17
C CYS A 197 -11.06 3.84 -15.98
N VAL A 198 -11.35 5.04 -15.47
CA VAL A 198 -11.00 6.31 -16.11
C VAL A 198 -9.58 6.73 -15.73
N ASP A 199 -8.76 7.11 -16.71
CA ASP A 199 -7.47 7.75 -16.44
C ASP A 199 -7.19 8.84 -17.48
N VAL A 200 -6.48 9.89 -17.07
CA VAL A 200 -6.12 11.04 -17.92
C VAL A 200 -4.84 10.79 -18.71
N ASP A 201 -4.03 9.82 -18.31
CA ASP A 201 -2.70 9.52 -18.86
C ASP A 201 -2.74 8.20 -19.65
N GLN A 202 -2.62 8.30 -20.97
CA GLN A 202 -2.59 7.15 -21.87
C GLN A 202 -1.48 6.15 -21.53
N SER A 203 -0.34 6.62 -21.03
CA SER A 203 0.77 5.73 -20.66
C SER A 203 0.41 4.80 -19.51
N ARG A 204 -0.48 5.23 -18.60
CA ARG A 204 -0.96 4.41 -17.48
C ARG A 204 -1.89 3.31 -17.97
N ILE A 205 -2.81 3.61 -18.87
CA ILE A 205 -3.71 2.62 -19.50
C ILE A 205 -2.87 1.56 -20.22
N THR A 206 -1.96 1.99 -21.09
CA THR A 206 -1.09 1.08 -21.86
C THR A 206 -0.29 0.15 -20.94
N ARG A 207 0.37 0.69 -19.91
CA ARG A 207 1.15 -0.10 -18.96
C ARG A 207 0.31 -1.15 -18.23
N ARG A 208 -0.95 -0.85 -17.89
CA ARG A 208 -1.82 -1.80 -17.18
C ARG A 208 -2.29 -2.92 -18.08
N ILE A 209 -2.47 -2.67 -19.38
CA ILE A 209 -2.74 -3.71 -20.38
C ILE A 209 -1.50 -4.60 -20.56
N GLU A 210 -0.32 -4.00 -20.74
CA GLU A 210 0.94 -4.73 -20.89
C GLU A 210 1.22 -5.66 -19.69
N HIS A 211 0.95 -5.17 -18.47
CA HIS A 211 1.13 -5.96 -17.24
C HIS A 211 -0.06 -6.87 -16.91
N ARG A 212 -1.09 -6.95 -17.76
CA ARG A 212 -2.30 -7.78 -17.59
C ARG A 212 -3.14 -7.45 -16.34
N TYR A 213 -3.13 -6.18 -15.93
CA TYR A 213 -3.99 -5.64 -14.87
C TYR A 213 -5.26 -4.97 -15.42
N LEU A 214 -5.33 -4.77 -16.74
CA LEU A 214 -6.46 -4.22 -17.48
C LEU A 214 -6.63 -5.00 -18.79
N ASP A 215 -7.87 -5.34 -19.18
CA ASP A 215 -8.11 -6.22 -20.34
C ASP A 215 -8.13 -5.46 -21.66
N VAL A 216 -8.89 -4.36 -21.73
CA VAL A 216 -9.11 -3.60 -22.98
C VAL A 216 -9.13 -2.10 -22.72
N GLN A 217 -8.92 -1.33 -23.78
CA GLN A 217 -9.16 0.12 -23.81
C GLN A 217 -10.35 0.41 -24.73
N ALA A 218 -11.24 1.29 -24.30
CA ALA A 218 -12.35 1.79 -25.12
C ALA A 218 -11.94 3.05 -25.92
N ASP A 219 -12.50 3.19 -27.11
CA ASP A 219 -12.23 4.33 -28.00
C ASP A 219 -13.03 5.59 -27.64
N SER A 220 -14.13 5.43 -26.91
CA SER A 220 -14.99 6.52 -26.45
C SER A 220 -15.78 6.12 -25.20
N LEU A 221 -16.45 7.10 -24.59
CA LEU A 221 -17.35 6.88 -23.47
C LEU A 221 -18.50 5.92 -23.84
N GLU A 222 -19.08 6.11 -25.03
CA GLU A 222 -20.18 5.29 -25.53
C GLU A 222 -19.71 3.85 -25.80
N HIS A 223 -18.53 3.67 -26.39
CA HIS A 223 -17.94 2.35 -26.60
C HIS A 223 -17.64 1.66 -25.25
N ALA A 224 -17.12 2.39 -24.26
CA ALA A 224 -16.89 1.83 -22.92
C ALA A 224 -18.19 1.32 -22.27
N LEU A 225 -19.29 2.07 -22.43
CA LEU A 225 -20.58 1.69 -21.90
C LEU A 225 -21.18 0.48 -22.64
N GLU A 226 -21.04 0.41 -23.96
CA GLU A 226 -21.46 -0.74 -24.77
C GLU A 226 -20.76 -2.03 -24.32
N LEU A 227 -19.42 -2.00 -24.22
CA LEU A 227 -18.62 -3.13 -23.74
C LEU A 227 -19.03 -3.53 -22.32
N ALA A 228 -19.24 -2.56 -21.44
CA ALA A 228 -19.57 -2.84 -20.04
C ALA A 228 -20.94 -3.48 -19.88
N VAL A 229 -21.96 -2.95 -20.58
CA VAL A 229 -23.32 -3.50 -20.57
C VAL A 229 -23.35 -4.90 -21.16
N GLN A 230 -22.66 -5.12 -22.30
CA GLN A 230 -22.58 -6.44 -22.91
C GLN A 230 -21.94 -7.46 -21.95
N ALA A 231 -20.78 -7.13 -21.37
CA ALA A 231 -20.07 -8.05 -20.47
C ALA A 231 -20.86 -8.32 -19.18
N ARG A 232 -21.55 -7.31 -18.65
CA ARG A 232 -22.44 -7.45 -17.49
C ARG A 232 -23.57 -8.43 -17.78
N ASP A 233 -24.25 -8.28 -18.91
CA ASP A 233 -25.38 -9.12 -19.30
C ASP A 233 -24.94 -10.56 -19.61
N GLU A 234 -23.72 -10.74 -20.13
CA GLU A 234 -23.04 -12.03 -20.29
C GLU A 234 -22.53 -12.63 -18.96
N ARG A 235 -22.57 -11.88 -17.86
CA ARG A 235 -21.97 -12.22 -16.56
C ARG A 235 -20.48 -12.59 -16.66
N ARG A 236 -19.77 -11.89 -17.54
CA ARG A 236 -18.35 -12.10 -17.83
C ARG A 236 -17.53 -10.95 -17.25
N GLY A 237 -16.56 -11.26 -16.40
CA GLY A 237 -15.62 -10.28 -15.90
C GLY A 237 -14.87 -9.60 -17.05
N LEU A 238 -14.85 -8.27 -17.06
CA LEU A 238 -14.16 -7.47 -18.06
C LEU A 238 -13.73 -6.13 -17.47
N SER A 239 -12.48 -5.76 -17.66
CA SER A 239 -11.95 -4.47 -17.26
C SER A 239 -11.63 -3.58 -18.46
N ILE A 240 -12.14 -2.35 -18.44
CA ILE A 240 -12.18 -1.41 -19.57
C ILE A 240 -11.50 -0.11 -19.15
N GLY A 241 -10.39 0.23 -19.78
CA GLY A 241 -9.74 1.53 -19.63
C GLY A 241 -10.42 2.56 -20.50
N LEU A 242 -10.65 3.75 -19.94
CA LEU A 242 -11.22 4.89 -20.67
C LEU A 242 -10.31 6.11 -20.47
N LEU A 243 -9.73 6.61 -21.56
CA LEU A 243 -8.96 7.85 -21.53
C LEU A 243 -9.91 9.04 -21.34
N GLY A 244 -9.75 9.78 -20.24
CA GLY A 244 -10.57 10.95 -19.94
C GLY A 244 -10.37 11.48 -18.53
N ASN A 245 -10.94 12.66 -18.25
CA ASN A 245 -10.93 13.24 -16.91
C ASN A 245 -12.12 12.73 -16.09
N ALA A 246 -11.87 12.11 -14.95
CA ALA A 246 -12.93 11.58 -14.08
C ALA A 246 -13.93 12.65 -13.64
N ALA A 247 -13.49 13.90 -13.43
CA ALA A 247 -14.35 15.03 -13.10
C ALA A 247 -15.30 15.46 -14.24
N GLU A 248 -15.10 14.97 -15.46
CA GLU A 248 -16.01 15.17 -16.60
C GLU A 248 -16.78 13.88 -16.92
N ILE A 249 -16.11 12.73 -16.87
CA ILE A 249 -16.70 11.44 -17.25
C ILE A 249 -17.76 10.96 -16.25
N PHE A 250 -17.51 11.10 -14.94
CA PHE A 250 -18.47 10.64 -13.92
C PHE A 250 -19.80 11.41 -14.01
N PRO A 251 -19.82 12.77 -14.07
CA PRO A 251 -21.05 13.51 -14.32
C PRO A 251 -21.76 13.11 -15.61
N ARG A 252 -21.02 12.90 -16.71
CA ARG A 252 -21.63 12.51 -18.00
C ARG A 252 -22.29 11.13 -17.93
N LEU A 253 -21.66 10.15 -17.29
CA LEU A 253 -22.27 8.81 -17.09
C LEU A 253 -23.55 8.91 -16.26
N LEU A 254 -23.56 9.76 -15.23
CA LEU A 254 -24.73 10.01 -14.40
C LEU A 254 -25.86 10.66 -15.21
N GLU A 255 -25.57 11.68 -16.00
CA GLU A 255 -26.54 12.35 -16.90
C GLU A 255 -27.13 11.36 -17.93
N MET A 256 -26.30 10.47 -18.47
CA MET A 256 -26.71 9.39 -19.37
C MET A 256 -27.54 8.30 -18.68
N LYS A 257 -27.67 8.33 -17.35
CA LYS A 257 -28.27 7.28 -16.52
C LYS A 257 -27.63 5.92 -16.80
N ALA A 258 -26.31 5.90 -16.91
CA ALA A 258 -25.55 4.66 -17.08
C ALA A 258 -25.85 3.70 -15.92
N PRO A 259 -26.03 2.39 -16.18
CA PRO A 259 -26.38 1.41 -15.15
C PRO A 259 -25.13 1.00 -14.35
N ILE A 260 -24.65 1.92 -13.51
CA ILE A 260 -23.50 1.73 -12.64
C ILE A 260 -23.97 1.25 -11.26
N ASP A 261 -23.41 0.15 -10.77
CA ASP A 261 -23.80 -0.48 -9.51
C ASP A 261 -22.89 -0.10 -8.35
N ILE A 262 -21.60 0.14 -8.64
CA ILE A 262 -20.55 0.43 -7.66
C ILE A 262 -19.73 1.61 -8.15
N VAL A 263 -19.43 2.57 -7.26
CA VAL A 263 -18.57 3.73 -7.57
C VAL A 263 -17.49 3.90 -6.52
N THR A 264 -16.26 4.07 -6.96
CA THR A 264 -15.14 4.47 -6.09
C THR A 264 -14.12 5.31 -6.87
N ASP A 265 -13.00 5.68 -6.25
CA ASP A 265 -11.92 6.45 -6.88
C ASP A 265 -10.56 6.12 -6.27
N GLN A 266 -9.53 6.06 -7.10
CA GLN A 266 -8.13 5.93 -6.67
C GLN A 266 -7.18 6.84 -7.48
N THR A 267 -7.67 7.99 -7.96
CA THR A 267 -6.81 9.08 -8.41
C THR A 267 -5.86 9.53 -7.29
N SER A 268 -4.77 10.25 -7.60
CA SER A 268 -3.83 10.76 -6.59
C SER A 268 -4.34 12.05 -5.92
N ALA A 269 -5.59 12.05 -5.43
CA ALA A 269 -6.23 13.22 -4.83
C ALA A 269 -5.53 13.72 -3.54
N HIS A 270 -4.70 12.88 -2.90
CA HIS A 270 -3.96 13.25 -1.69
C HIS A 270 -2.93 14.35 -1.90
N ASP A 271 -2.51 14.55 -3.15
CA ASP A 271 -1.69 15.66 -3.61
C ASP A 271 -2.41 16.37 -4.75
N PRO A 272 -3.05 17.53 -4.52
CA PRO A 272 -3.80 18.26 -5.53
C PRO A 272 -3.00 18.64 -6.79
N LEU A 273 -1.67 18.71 -6.72
CA LEU A 273 -0.83 18.94 -7.92
C LEU A 273 -0.77 17.70 -8.82
N SER A 274 -1.10 16.53 -8.26
CA SER A 274 -1.19 15.22 -8.92
C SER A 274 -2.63 14.83 -9.31
N TYR A 275 -3.57 15.79 -9.35
CA TYR A 275 -4.89 15.62 -9.96
C TYR A 275 -5.11 16.65 -11.09
N LEU A 276 -5.35 16.19 -12.32
CA LEU A 276 -5.53 17.07 -13.49
C LEU A 276 -6.85 17.85 -13.39
N PRO A 277 -6.83 19.19 -13.26
CA PRO A 277 -8.04 19.99 -13.23
C PRO A 277 -8.74 20.00 -14.60
N VAL A 278 -10.07 20.11 -14.57
CA VAL A 278 -10.87 20.27 -15.80
C VAL A 278 -10.44 21.54 -16.55
N GLY A 279 -10.31 21.43 -17.87
CA GLY A 279 -9.88 22.53 -18.74
C GLY A 279 -8.37 22.74 -18.82
N VAL A 280 -7.56 21.96 -18.09
CA VAL A 280 -6.10 21.94 -18.25
C VAL A 280 -5.72 20.87 -19.28
N PRO A 281 -5.03 21.24 -20.38
CA PRO A 281 -4.47 20.24 -21.30
C PRO A 281 -3.46 19.34 -20.58
N PHE A 282 -3.49 18.03 -20.85
CA PHE A 282 -2.59 17.05 -20.21
C PHE A 282 -1.11 17.45 -20.31
N GLU A 283 -0.68 17.91 -21.49
CA GLU A 283 0.71 18.32 -21.77
C GLU A 283 1.16 19.55 -20.97
N GLU A 284 0.21 20.37 -20.50
CA GLU A 284 0.50 21.57 -19.70
C GLU A 284 0.44 21.32 -18.20
N TRP A 285 -0.01 20.13 -17.77
CA TRP A 285 -0.31 19.82 -16.38
C TRP A 285 0.84 20.18 -15.44
N HIS A 286 1.98 19.50 -15.58
CA HIS A 286 3.09 19.67 -14.65
C HIS A 286 3.69 21.08 -14.72
N GLN A 287 3.75 21.67 -15.92
CA GLN A 287 4.23 23.04 -16.08
C GLN A 287 3.33 24.05 -15.34
N ARG A 288 2.00 23.90 -15.43
CA ARG A 288 1.06 24.77 -14.72
C ARG A 288 1.09 24.56 -13.22
N ALA A 289 1.21 23.31 -12.78
CA ALA A 289 1.34 22.96 -11.37
C ALA A 289 2.60 23.58 -10.75
N GLU A 290 3.72 23.61 -11.47
CA GLU A 290 4.97 24.26 -11.04
C GLU A 290 4.88 25.79 -11.05
N ALA A 291 4.21 26.38 -12.05
CA ALA A 291 4.16 27.82 -12.22
C ALA A 291 3.28 28.54 -11.17
N ASP A 292 2.16 27.95 -10.78
CA ASP A 292 1.29 28.47 -9.72
C ASP A 292 0.68 27.30 -8.90
N PRO A 293 1.44 26.72 -7.96
CA PRO A 293 0.98 25.58 -7.17
C PRO A 293 -0.28 25.87 -6.35
N ALA A 294 -0.44 27.11 -5.87
CA ALA A 294 -1.57 27.51 -5.06
C ALA A 294 -2.84 27.69 -5.89
N GLY A 295 -2.74 28.35 -7.05
CA GLY A 295 -3.84 28.46 -8.02
C GLY A 295 -4.26 27.09 -8.56
N PHE A 296 -3.27 26.28 -8.97
CA PHE A 296 -3.50 24.92 -9.47
C PHE A 296 -4.23 24.03 -8.45
N THR A 297 -3.84 24.10 -7.18
CA THR A 297 -4.50 23.36 -6.09
C THR A 297 -5.99 23.71 -5.99
N LYS A 298 -6.36 25.00 -6.12
CA LYS A 298 -7.77 25.42 -6.10
C LYS A 298 -8.55 24.90 -7.30
N GLU A 299 -7.95 24.93 -8.49
CA GLU A 299 -8.56 24.37 -9.70
C GLU A 299 -8.77 22.85 -9.58
N ALA A 300 -7.79 22.13 -9.04
CA ALA A 300 -7.88 20.69 -8.78
C ALA A 300 -8.98 20.37 -7.75
N GLN A 301 -9.04 21.11 -6.64
CA GLN A 301 -10.10 20.94 -5.63
C GLN A 301 -11.51 21.19 -6.18
N ALA A 302 -11.68 22.20 -7.05
CA ALA A 302 -12.96 22.43 -7.73
C ALA A 302 -13.34 21.26 -8.65
N SER A 303 -12.36 20.66 -9.32
CA SER A 303 -12.56 19.48 -10.17
C SER A 303 -12.90 18.23 -9.34
N MET A 304 -12.22 18.02 -8.21
CA MET A 304 -12.53 16.96 -7.25
C MET A 304 -13.93 17.14 -6.64
N ALA A 305 -14.35 18.37 -6.37
CA ALA A 305 -15.71 18.67 -5.89
C ALA A 305 -16.78 18.26 -6.91
N ALA A 306 -16.56 18.49 -8.21
CA ALA A 306 -17.46 18.01 -9.26
C ALA A 306 -17.46 16.48 -9.38
N HIS A 307 -16.29 15.85 -9.29
CA HIS A 307 -16.14 14.39 -9.28
C HIS A 307 -16.90 13.75 -8.11
N VAL A 308 -16.65 14.20 -6.87
CA VAL A 308 -17.31 13.69 -5.66
C VAL A 308 -18.80 13.97 -5.67
N ARG A 309 -19.25 15.09 -6.22
CA ARG A 309 -20.69 15.34 -6.42
C ARG A 309 -21.33 14.25 -7.27
N ALA A 310 -20.72 13.87 -8.38
CA ALA A 310 -21.23 12.77 -9.20
C ALA A 310 -21.25 11.44 -8.43
N MET A 311 -20.22 11.15 -7.63
CA MET A 311 -20.20 9.96 -6.77
C MET A 311 -21.38 9.94 -5.78
N VAL A 312 -21.66 11.05 -5.10
CA VAL A 312 -22.81 11.18 -4.19
C VAL A 312 -24.13 11.03 -4.96
N GLU A 313 -24.26 11.63 -6.14
CA GLU A 313 -25.50 11.52 -6.91
C GLU A 313 -25.70 10.10 -7.51
N PHE A 314 -24.64 9.34 -7.76
CA PHE A 314 -24.74 7.89 -8.02
C PHE A 314 -25.22 7.12 -6.79
N GLN A 315 -24.76 7.50 -5.59
CA GLN A 315 -25.26 6.93 -4.33
C GLN A 315 -26.75 7.23 -4.15
N ASP A 316 -27.19 8.47 -4.42
CA ASP A 316 -28.60 8.88 -4.39
C ASP A 316 -29.45 8.06 -5.39
N ALA A 317 -28.84 7.66 -6.52
CA ALA A 317 -29.45 6.77 -7.52
C ALA A 317 -29.42 5.28 -7.16
N GLY A 318 -28.77 4.90 -6.05
CA GLY A 318 -28.79 3.55 -5.48
C GLY A 318 -27.49 2.75 -5.61
N ALA A 319 -26.44 3.31 -6.22
CA ALA A 319 -25.14 2.66 -6.32
C ALA A 319 -24.47 2.50 -4.94
N GLU A 320 -23.65 1.46 -4.77
CA GLU A 320 -22.78 1.35 -3.59
C GLU A 320 -21.53 2.21 -3.81
N VAL A 321 -21.37 3.25 -3.00
CA VAL A 321 -20.30 4.24 -3.16
C VAL A 321 -19.40 4.27 -1.93
N PHE A 322 -18.09 4.31 -2.13
CA PHE A 322 -17.11 4.39 -1.06
C PHE A 322 -15.81 5.08 -1.50
N ASP A 323 -15.12 5.69 -0.54
CA ASP A 323 -13.78 6.24 -0.71
C ASP A 323 -12.72 5.16 -0.55
N TYR A 324 -11.76 5.13 -1.49
CA TYR A 324 -10.67 4.15 -1.48
C TYR A 324 -9.33 4.73 -0.99
N GLY A 325 -9.40 5.70 -0.08
CA GLY A 325 -8.28 6.08 0.78
C GLY A 325 -7.30 7.10 0.19
N ASN A 326 -7.73 7.92 -0.76
CA ASN A 326 -6.91 8.95 -1.41
C ASN A 326 -7.25 10.39 -0.96
N SER A 327 -8.13 10.57 0.03
CA SER A 327 -8.58 11.87 0.56
C SER A 327 -9.42 12.74 -0.38
N ILE A 328 -9.98 12.18 -1.46
CA ILE A 328 -10.80 12.96 -2.41
C ILE A 328 -11.99 13.66 -1.72
N ARG A 329 -12.60 13.03 -0.71
CA ARG A 329 -13.71 13.62 0.07
C ARG A 329 -13.31 14.92 0.77
N ASP A 330 -12.13 14.97 1.39
CA ASP A 330 -11.69 16.20 2.06
C ASP A 330 -11.30 17.29 1.06
N GLU A 331 -10.65 16.92 -0.04
CA GLU A 331 -10.32 17.90 -1.09
C GLU A 331 -11.58 18.45 -1.78
N ALA A 332 -12.61 17.62 -1.99
CA ALA A 332 -13.91 18.06 -2.49
C ALA A 332 -14.63 19.01 -1.51
N ARG A 333 -14.54 18.75 -0.20
CA ARG A 333 -15.03 19.67 0.83
C ARG A 333 -14.33 21.03 0.74
N LYS A 334 -13.00 21.04 0.61
CA LYS A 334 -12.22 22.29 0.41
C LYS A 334 -12.55 22.99 -0.92
N GLY A 335 -12.90 22.21 -1.94
CA GLY A 335 -13.43 22.69 -3.23
C GLY A 335 -14.86 23.22 -3.17
N GLY A 336 -15.52 23.20 -2.00
CA GLY A 336 -16.85 23.78 -1.78
C GLY A 336 -18.02 22.81 -1.97
N TYR A 337 -17.81 21.50 -1.83
CA TYR A 337 -18.90 20.51 -1.83
C TYR A 337 -19.17 19.93 -0.44
N ASP A 338 -20.29 20.33 0.16
CA ASP A 338 -20.58 20.04 1.58
C ASP A 338 -21.03 18.60 1.86
N ARG A 339 -21.53 17.86 0.86
CA ARG A 339 -21.96 16.46 0.99
C ARG A 339 -20.82 15.45 0.81
N ALA A 340 -19.56 15.90 0.79
CA ALA A 340 -18.43 15.05 0.40
C ALA A 340 -18.18 13.84 1.31
N PHE A 341 -18.72 13.81 2.53
CA PHE A 341 -18.57 12.70 3.49
C PHE A 341 -19.84 11.83 3.64
N GLU A 342 -20.82 11.95 2.71
CA GLU A 342 -22.05 11.13 2.75
C GLU A 342 -21.83 9.66 2.34
N PHE A 343 -20.65 9.33 1.79
CA PHE A 343 -20.20 7.95 1.62
C PHE A 343 -18.97 7.63 2.49
N PRO A 344 -18.88 6.39 3.01
CA PRO A 344 -17.85 6.00 3.95
C PRO A 344 -16.50 5.71 3.26
N GLY A 345 -15.43 5.71 4.05
CA GLY A 345 -14.18 5.06 3.66
C GLY A 345 -14.31 3.54 3.59
N PHE A 346 -13.54 2.90 2.71
CA PHE A 346 -13.58 1.44 2.55
C PHE A 346 -13.19 0.66 3.81
N VAL A 347 -12.35 1.24 4.68
CA VAL A 347 -11.91 0.55 5.91
C VAL A 347 -13.04 0.40 6.93
N PRO A 348 -13.70 1.47 7.40
CA PRO A 348 -14.87 1.31 8.27
C PRO A 348 -16.00 0.50 7.61
N ALA A 349 -16.16 0.60 6.28
CA ALA A 349 -17.23 -0.09 5.57
C ALA A 349 -17.00 -1.61 5.39
N TYR A 350 -15.75 -2.04 5.16
CA TYR A 350 -15.46 -3.40 4.67
C TYR A 350 -14.26 -4.10 5.33
N ILE A 351 -13.16 -3.37 5.58
CA ILE A 351 -11.87 -4.01 5.94
C ILE A 351 -11.66 -4.14 7.44
N ARG A 352 -12.24 -3.27 8.28
CA ARG A 352 -11.99 -3.26 9.73
C ARG A 352 -12.22 -4.61 10.44
N PRO A 353 -13.21 -5.43 10.08
CA PRO A 353 -13.34 -6.78 10.66
C PRO A 353 -12.09 -7.64 10.47
N LEU A 354 -11.40 -7.53 9.33
CA LEU A 354 -10.14 -8.23 9.08
C LEU A 354 -9.02 -7.70 9.99
N PHE A 355 -8.97 -6.38 10.21
CA PHE A 355 -8.00 -5.78 11.13
C PHE A 355 -8.17 -6.23 12.58
N CYS A 356 -9.41 -6.48 13.01
CA CYS A 356 -9.69 -7.06 14.33
C CYS A 356 -9.09 -8.47 14.50
N GLU A 357 -8.84 -9.19 13.40
CA GLU A 357 -8.17 -10.50 13.39
C GLU A 357 -6.64 -10.42 13.20
N GLY A 358 -6.09 -9.20 13.15
CA GLY A 358 -4.69 -8.94 12.82
C GLY A 358 -4.35 -9.18 11.34
N LYS A 359 -5.35 -9.33 10.47
CA LYS A 359 -5.14 -9.50 9.02
C LYS A 359 -4.78 -8.17 8.37
N GLY A 360 -4.01 -8.26 7.31
CA GLY A 360 -3.58 -7.12 6.51
C GLY A 360 -2.56 -7.55 5.46
N PRO A 361 -1.95 -6.60 4.73
CA PRO A 361 -1.23 -6.85 3.49
C PRO A 361 0.18 -7.45 3.68
N PHE A 362 0.25 -8.59 4.37
CA PHE A 362 1.44 -9.41 4.52
C PHE A 362 1.93 -9.88 3.14
N ARG A 363 3.23 -9.71 2.90
CA ARG A 363 3.84 -9.96 1.60
C ARG A 363 5.26 -10.48 1.74
N TRP A 364 5.75 -11.10 0.68
CA TRP A 364 7.14 -11.50 0.59
C TRP A 364 7.69 -11.39 -0.83
N ALA A 365 9.01 -11.30 -0.94
CA ALA A 365 9.75 -11.23 -2.20
C ALA A 365 10.93 -12.21 -2.20
N ALA A 366 11.15 -12.89 -3.33
CA ALA A 366 12.23 -13.84 -3.51
C ALA A 366 13.50 -13.13 -3.99
N LEU A 367 14.52 -13.04 -3.13
CA LEU A 367 15.79 -12.37 -3.49
C LEU A 367 16.57 -13.11 -4.57
N SER A 368 16.25 -14.38 -4.82
CA SER A 368 16.81 -15.16 -5.92
C SER A 368 16.48 -14.56 -7.29
N GLY A 369 15.39 -13.79 -7.40
CA GLY A 369 14.81 -13.37 -8.68
C GLY A 369 14.06 -14.49 -9.40
N ASP A 370 13.91 -15.67 -8.80
CA ASP A 370 13.32 -16.84 -9.45
C ASP A 370 11.83 -17.01 -9.08
N PRO A 371 10.89 -16.97 -10.05
CA PRO A 371 9.48 -17.21 -9.80
C PRO A 371 9.16 -18.57 -9.15
N ALA A 372 10.03 -19.56 -9.32
CA ALA A 372 9.87 -20.89 -8.71
C ALA A 372 9.90 -20.83 -7.17
N ASP A 373 10.64 -19.88 -6.58
CA ASP A 373 10.64 -19.68 -5.13
C ASP A 373 9.25 -19.19 -4.66
N ILE A 374 8.60 -18.30 -5.42
CA ILE A 374 7.23 -17.87 -5.12
C ILE A 374 6.24 -19.03 -5.27
N ALA A 375 6.34 -19.81 -6.34
CA ALA A 375 5.49 -20.99 -6.54
C ALA A 375 5.64 -22.02 -5.39
N ALA A 376 6.86 -22.21 -4.88
CA ALA A 376 7.12 -23.07 -3.74
C ALA A 376 6.52 -22.49 -2.44
N THR A 377 6.65 -21.18 -2.21
CA THR A 377 6.02 -20.53 -1.05
C THR A 377 4.49 -20.54 -1.13
N ASP A 378 3.89 -20.37 -2.31
CA ASP A 378 2.44 -20.48 -2.51
C ASP A 378 1.96 -21.87 -2.11
N LYS A 379 2.64 -22.93 -2.57
CA LYS A 379 2.35 -24.31 -2.18
C LYS A 379 2.44 -24.50 -0.66
N ALA A 380 3.49 -23.97 -0.03
CA ALA A 380 3.65 -24.07 1.41
C ALA A 380 2.54 -23.35 2.19
N ILE A 381 2.05 -22.21 1.69
CA ILE A 381 0.92 -21.48 2.27
C ILE A 381 -0.37 -22.29 2.18
N LEU A 382 -0.65 -22.92 1.04
CA LEU A 382 -1.82 -23.79 0.86
C LEU A 382 -1.77 -25.01 1.80
N GLU A 383 -0.58 -25.57 2.03
CA GLU A 383 -0.36 -26.70 2.95
C GLU A 383 -0.47 -26.29 4.43
N LEU A 384 -0.01 -25.08 4.79
CA LEU A 384 -0.10 -24.56 6.16
C LEU A 384 -1.53 -24.22 6.57
N PHE A 385 -2.35 -23.75 5.63
CA PHE A 385 -3.71 -23.28 5.89
C PHE A 385 -4.72 -24.02 5.00
N PRO A 386 -4.87 -25.35 5.14
CA PRO A 386 -5.68 -26.17 4.24
C PRO A 386 -7.17 -25.85 4.29
N ASP A 387 -7.65 -25.34 5.42
CA ASP A 387 -9.08 -25.07 5.66
C ASP A 387 -9.50 -23.63 5.29
N ASN A 388 -8.58 -22.79 4.80
CA ASN A 388 -8.86 -21.40 4.45
C ASN A 388 -9.24 -21.27 2.95
N GLU A 389 -10.50 -21.56 2.63
CA GLU A 389 -11.00 -21.56 1.24
C GLU A 389 -10.76 -20.24 0.49
N ARG A 390 -10.93 -19.09 1.15
CA ARG A 390 -10.72 -17.77 0.53
C ARG A 390 -9.25 -17.55 0.19
N LEU A 391 -8.33 -17.98 1.06
CA LEU A 391 -6.89 -17.96 0.79
C LEU A 391 -6.53 -18.86 -0.38
N HIS A 392 -7.12 -20.06 -0.48
CA HIS A 392 -6.89 -20.98 -1.60
C HIS A 392 -7.36 -20.38 -2.93
N LYS A 393 -8.55 -19.78 -2.94
CA LYS A 393 -9.08 -19.05 -4.11
C LYS A 393 -8.13 -17.91 -4.49
N TRP A 394 -7.70 -17.10 -3.52
CA TRP A 394 -6.77 -16.00 -3.75
C TRP A 394 -5.45 -16.47 -4.39
N ILE A 395 -4.78 -17.46 -3.79
CA ILE A 395 -3.50 -17.97 -4.30
C ILE A 395 -3.66 -18.56 -5.70
N GLY A 396 -4.71 -19.34 -5.96
CA GLY A 396 -4.98 -19.88 -7.30
C GLY A 396 -5.11 -18.79 -8.35
N MET A 397 -5.93 -17.77 -8.10
CA MET A 397 -6.07 -16.64 -9.02
C MET A 397 -4.78 -15.82 -9.16
N ALA A 398 -4.04 -15.64 -8.08
CA ALA A 398 -2.80 -14.89 -8.07
C ALA A 398 -1.68 -15.62 -8.85
N GLN A 399 -1.70 -16.95 -8.91
CA GLN A 399 -0.80 -17.74 -9.75
C GLN A 399 -1.14 -17.62 -11.24
N GLU A 400 -2.42 -17.57 -11.57
CA GLU A 400 -2.89 -17.51 -12.97
C GLU A 400 -2.76 -16.13 -13.58
N ARG A 401 -3.12 -15.08 -12.82
CA ARG A 401 -3.37 -13.74 -13.38
C ARG A 401 -2.29 -12.72 -13.07
N VAL A 402 -1.59 -12.84 -11.95
CA VAL A 402 -0.65 -11.79 -11.52
C VAL A 402 0.64 -11.85 -12.32
N HIS A 403 0.99 -10.73 -12.94
CA HIS A 403 2.32 -10.49 -13.48
C HIS A 403 3.26 -9.97 -12.39
N TYR A 404 4.45 -10.58 -12.26
CA TYR A 404 5.48 -10.09 -11.33
C TYR A 404 6.15 -8.84 -11.88
N GLN A 405 6.46 -7.90 -10.99
CA GLN A 405 7.10 -6.62 -11.32
C GLN A 405 8.40 -6.49 -10.50
N GLY A 406 9.55 -6.53 -11.17
CA GLY A 406 10.86 -6.65 -10.51
C GLY A 406 11.09 -8.05 -9.93
N LEU A 407 11.61 -8.14 -8.70
CA LEU A 407 11.75 -9.40 -7.98
C LEU A 407 10.38 -10.09 -7.84
N PRO A 408 10.27 -11.40 -8.15
CA PRO A 408 9.05 -12.16 -7.91
C PRO A 408 8.62 -12.04 -6.45
N ALA A 409 7.36 -11.68 -6.26
CA ALA A 409 6.79 -11.38 -4.95
C ALA A 409 5.34 -11.83 -4.88
N ARG A 410 4.83 -11.99 -3.66
CA ARG A 410 3.45 -12.39 -3.38
C ARG A 410 2.87 -11.55 -2.25
N ILE A 411 1.62 -11.12 -2.43
CA ILE A 411 0.76 -10.61 -1.36
C ILE A 411 -0.15 -11.76 -0.89
N CYS A 412 -0.31 -11.92 0.42
CA CYS A 412 -1.25 -12.87 1.02
C CYS A 412 -1.65 -12.37 2.41
N TRP A 413 -2.91 -11.96 2.58
CA TRP A 413 -3.40 -11.41 3.84
C TRP A 413 -3.51 -12.51 4.89
N LEU A 414 -2.60 -12.46 5.86
CA LEU A 414 -2.53 -13.36 7.01
C LEU A 414 -2.72 -12.58 8.31
N GLY A 415 -3.39 -13.21 9.26
CA GLY A 415 -3.78 -12.65 10.55
C GLY A 415 -2.80 -12.94 11.70
N TYR A 416 -3.22 -12.56 12.90
CA TYR A 416 -2.51 -12.92 14.13
C TYR A 416 -2.43 -14.45 14.26
N LYS A 417 -1.24 -14.96 14.59
CA LYS A 417 -0.80 -16.36 14.56
C LYS A 417 -0.59 -17.00 13.18
N GLU A 418 -1.05 -16.43 12.08
CA GLU A 418 -0.79 -17.01 10.75
C GLU A 418 0.57 -16.53 10.20
N ARG A 419 0.90 -15.24 10.38
CA ARG A 419 2.12 -14.63 9.82
C ARG A 419 3.42 -15.30 10.29
N HIS A 420 3.56 -15.55 11.59
CA HIS A 420 4.77 -16.20 12.13
C HIS A 420 4.94 -17.64 11.64
N LEU A 421 3.85 -18.41 11.47
CA LEU A 421 3.90 -19.77 10.92
C LEU A 421 4.41 -19.76 9.49
N ALA A 422 3.87 -18.86 8.66
CA ALA A 422 4.33 -18.67 7.28
C ALA A 422 5.82 -18.27 7.23
N GLY A 423 6.23 -17.26 8.02
CA GLY A 423 7.61 -16.79 8.03
C GLY A 423 8.60 -17.85 8.52
N LEU A 424 8.26 -18.60 9.57
CA LEU A 424 9.08 -19.72 10.06
C LEU A 424 9.19 -20.82 9.02
N LYS A 425 8.10 -21.13 8.30
CA LYS A 425 8.11 -22.11 7.22
C LYS A 425 9.03 -21.66 6.08
N PHE A 426 8.95 -20.40 5.66
CA PHE A 426 9.83 -19.88 4.61
C PHE A 426 11.30 -19.95 5.04
N ASN A 427 11.61 -19.58 6.29
CA ASN A 427 12.96 -19.72 6.83
C ASN A 427 13.44 -21.18 6.85
N GLU A 428 12.56 -22.13 7.20
CA GLU A 428 12.87 -23.56 7.12
C GLU A 428 13.19 -24.01 5.69
N MET A 429 12.41 -23.54 4.71
CA MET A 429 12.58 -23.88 3.30
C MET A 429 13.89 -23.33 2.72
N VAL A 430 14.28 -22.10 3.09
CA VAL A 430 15.60 -21.53 2.75
C VAL A 430 16.72 -22.39 3.35
N ARG A 431 16.62 -22.74 4.64
CA ARG A 431 17.62 -23.58 5.32
C ARG A 431 17.80 -24.95 4.67
N ARG A 432 16.71 -25.53 4.13
CA ARG A 432 16.68 -26.84 3.47
C ARG A 432 17.11 -26.78 2.00
N GLY A 433 17.31 -25.58 1.44
CA GLY A 433 17.60 -25.37 0.02
C GLY A 433 16.42 -25.66 -0.90
N GLU A 434 15.19 -25.68 -0.37
CA GLU A 434 13.96 -25.76 -1.17
C GLU A 434 13.68 -24.43 -1.89
N LEU A 435 14.10 -23.31 -1.27
CA LEU A 435 14.15 -21.99 -1.89
C LEU A 435 15.60 -21.65 -2.24
N LYS A 436 15.81 -21.00 -3.39
CA LYS A 436 17.14 -20.76 -3.96
C LYS A 436 17.94 -19.69 -3.22
N ALA A 437 17.26 -18.73 -2.61
CA ALA A 437 17.88 -17.66 -1.81
C ALA A 437 16.92 -17.21 -0.70
N PRO A 438 17.37 -16.35 0.24
CA PRO A 438 16.52 -15.80 1.28
C PRO A 438 15.28 -15.06 0.78
N ILE A 439 14.25 -15.08 1.62
CA ILE A 439 12.98 -14.40 1.37
C ILE A 439 12.89 -13.14 2.24
N VAL A 440 12.54 -12.02 1.62
CA VAL A 440 12.15 -10.80 2.34
C VAL A 440 10.68 -10.90 2.69
N ILE A 441 10.33 -10.66 3.95
CA ILE A 441 8.96 -10.72 4.47
C ILE A 441 8.60 -9.37 5.07
N GLY A 442 7.54 -8.74 4.57
CA GLY A 442 7.10 -7.44 5.07
C GLY A 442 5.62 -7.22 4.83
N ARG A 443 5.23 -5.95 4.75
CA ARG A 443 3.86 -5.52 4.52
C ARG A 443 3.81 -4.07 4.06
N ASP A 444 2.62 -3.62 3.67
CA ASP A 444 2.33 -2.19 3.63
C ASP A 444 2.38 -1.56 5.02
N HIS A 445 2.44 -0.23 5.10
CA HIS A 445 2.21 0.49 6.35
C HIS A 445 0.71 0.57 6.69
N LEU A 446 -0.17 0.43 5.69
CA LEU A 446 -1.57 0.08 5.92
C LEU A 446 -1.60 -1.34 6.50
N ASP A 447 -1.87 -1.46 7.79
CA ASP A 447 -2.07 -2.73 8.47
C ASP A 447 -2.82 -2.49 9.78
N CYS A 448 -3.34 -3.56 10.36
CA CYS A 448 -4.19 -3.57 11.55
C CYS A 448 -3.66 -2.76 12.75
N GLY A 449 -2.33 -2.67 12.95
CA GLY A 449 -1.73 -2.03 14.14
C GLY A 449 -0.72 -0.93 13.86
N SER A 450 -0.52 -0.55 12.59
CA SER A 450 0.65 0.24 12.20
C SER A 450 0.33 1.61 11.61
N VAL A 451 -0.91 2.08 11.75
CA VAL A 451 -1.32 3.37 11.17
C VAL A 451 -2.39 4.06 12.01
N ALA A 452 -2.24 5.37 12.16
CA ALA A 452 -3.27 6.30 12.57
C ALA A 452 -3.56 7.24 11.40
N SER A 453 -4.80 7.24 10.92
CA SER A 453 -5.24 7.92 9.70
C SER A 453 -6.77 8.12 9.73
N PRO A 454 -7.25 9.24 10.33
CA PRO A 454 -8.68 9.50 10.56
C PRO A 454 -9.54 9.61 9.29
N TYR A 455 -8.91 9.69 8.13
CA TYR A 455 -9.57 9.77 6.83
C TYR A 455 -9.48 8.47 6.02
N ARG A 456 -8.92 7.40 6.61
CA ARG A 456 -8.78 6.08 5.98
C ARG A 456 -8.82 4.95 7.01
N GLU A 457 -7.67 4.49 7.52
CA GLU A 457 -7.59 3.26 8.30
C GLU A 457 -8.27 3.33 9.67
N THR A 458 -8.24 4.51 10.29
CA THR A 458 -8.80 4.74 11.62
C THR A 458 -9.99 5.70 11.57
N GLU A 459 -10.61 5.88 10.41
CA GLU A 459 -11.84 6.67 10.26
C GLU A 459 -13.00 6.06 11.05
N ALA A 460 -13.62 6.83 11.94
CA ALA A 460 -14.75 6.38 12.75
C ALA A 460 -14.43 5.13 13.58
N MET A 461 -13.40 5.20 14.42
CA MET A 461 -13.16 4.21 15.47
C MET A 461 -14.37 4.20 16.43
N LEU A 462 -14.72 3.03 16.96
CA LEU A 462 -15.91 2.85 17.80
C LEU A 462 -15.91 3.75 19.05
N ASP A 463 -14.74 4.01 19.61
CA ASP A 463 -14.50 4.87 20.77
C ASP A 463 -14.14 6.33 20.41
N GLY A 464 -14.07 6.66 19.11
CA GLY A 464 -13.64 7.97 18.61
C GLY A 464 -12.12 8.22 18.66
N SER A 465 -11.30 7.18 18.86
CA SER A 465 -9.82 7.27 18.94
C SER A 465 -9.11 7.49 17.60
N ASP A 466 -9.81 7.97 16.57
CA ASP A 466 -9.37 8.06 15.18
C ASP A 466 -7.96 8.65 15.02
N ALA A 467 -7.67 9.73 15.75
CA ALA A 467 -6.44 10.52 15.63
C ALA A 467 -5.31 10.10 16.58
N ILE A 468 -5.47 9.05 17.39
CA ILE A 468 -4.44 8.61 18.33
C ILE A 468 -3.27 7.96 17.57
N ALA A 469 -2.15 8.67 17.51
CA ALA A 469 -0.93 8.26 16.81
C ALA A 469 0.08 7.49 17.67
N ASP A 470 -0.25 7.15 18.92
CA ASP A 470 0.64 6.35 19.78
C ASP A 470 0.86 4.94 19.21
N TRP A 471 -0.19 4.34 18.63
CA TRP A 471 -0.17 2.98 18.09
C TRP A 471 0.90 2.71 17.02
N PRO A 472 1.02 3.50 15.93
CA PRO A 472 2.08 3.31 14.94
C PRO A 472 3.49 3.55 15.53
N LEU A 473 3.64 4.44 16.51
CA LEU A 473 4.92 4.65 17.21
C LEU A 473 5.31 3.42 18.02
N LEU A 474 4.36 2.89 18.80
CA LEU A 474 4.55 1.66 19.58
C LEU A 474 4.78 0.44 18.68
N ASN A 475 4.11 0.36 17.53
CA ASN A 475 4.36 -0.69 16.55
C ASN A 475 5.81 -0.64 16.03
N ALA A 476 6.32 0.53 15.64
CA ALA A 476 7.71 0.69 15.23
C ALA A 476 8.70 0.31 16.36
N MET A 477 8.50 0.82 17.57
CA MET A 477 9.34 0.50 18.72
C MET A 477 9.34 -1.01 19.03
N THR A 478 8.17 -1.63 18.97
CA THR A 478 8.01 -3.07 19.18
C THR A 478 8.69 -3.88 18.08
N ALA A 479 8.59 -3.47 16.81
CA ALA A 479 9.29 -4.12 15.69
C ALA A 479 10.82 -4.03 15.85
N VAL A 480 11.35 -2.88 16.29
CA VAL A 480 12.77 -2.70 16.61
C VAL A 480 13.18 -3.64 17.75
N ALA A 481 12.43 -3.68 18.84
CA ALA A 481 12.71 -4.55 19.99
C ALA A 481 12.59 -6.05 19.65
N SER A 482 11.70 -6.40 18.71
CA SER A 482 11.47 -7.78 18.26
C SER A 482 12.52 -8.26 17.24
N GLY A 483 13.35 -7.36 16.71
CA GLY A 483 14.49 -7.71 15.87
C GLY A 483 14.21 -7.76 14.37
N ALA A 484 13.26 -6.96 13.86
CA ALA A 484 13.05 -6.79 12.42
C ALA A 484 14.35 -6.39 11.71
N THR A 485 14.53 -6.73 10.43
CA THR A 485 15.75 -6.40 9.68
C THR A 485 15.81 -4.92 9.34
N TRP A 486 14.68 -4.29 8.99
CA TRP A 486 14.55 -2.83 8.99
C TRP A 486 13.15 -2.38 9.42
N VAL A 487 13.10 -1.18 10.00
CA VAL A 487 11.87 -0.57 10.51
C VAL A 487 11.78 0.88 10.02
N SER A 488 10.57 1.30 9.66
CA SER A 488 10.27 2.64 9.17
C SER A 488 9.16 3.31 9.96
N LEU A 489 9.27 4.63 10.13
CA LEU A 489 8.20 5.50 10.63
C LEU A 489 8.01 6.67 9.66
N HIS A 490 6.84 6.72 9.04
CA HIS A 490 6.51 7.66 7.97
C HIS A 490 5.30 8.51 8.36
N HIS A 491 5.17 9.64 7.67
CA HIS A 491 4.09 10.59 7.87
C HIS A 491 3.47 10.99 6.52
N GLY A 492 2.14 10.98 6.48
CA GLY A 492 1.31 11.44 5.38
C GLY A 492 1.06 10.41 4.27
N GLY A 493 1.56 9.19 4.38
CA GLY A 493 1.37 8.15 3.37
C GLY A 493 -0.11 7.93 3.02
N GLY A 494 -0.38 7.91 1.71
CA GLY A 494 -1.68 7.69 1.08
C GLY A 494 -2.69 8.84 1.21
N VAL A 495 -2.74 9.57 2.33
CA VAL A 495 -3.72 10.66 2.55
C VAL A 495 -3.13 12.07 2.46
N GLY A 496 -1.81 12.20 2.39
CA GLY A 496 -1.10 13.48 2.30
C GLY A 496 -0.62 14.01 3.66
N MET A 497 0.17 15.07 3.63
CA MET A 497 0.80 15.66 4.83
C MET A 497 -0.23 16.04 5.90
N GLY A 498 0.09 15.74 7.17
CA GLY A 498 -0.73 16.07 8.34
C GLY A 498 -1.87 15.11 8.64
N ARG A 499 -2.07 14.08 7.81
CA ARG A 499 -3.27 13.23 7.89
C ARG A 499 -3.03 11.79 8.33
N SER A 500 -1.78 11.32 8.35
CA SER A 500 -1.48 9.96 8.82
C SER A 500 -0.09 9.79 9.41
N ILE A 501 0.04 9.01 10.49
CA ILE A 501 1.33 8.55 11.02
C ILE A 501 1.32 7.03 10.97
N HIS A 502 2.38 6.41 10.45
CA HIS A 502 2.36 4.98 10.19
C HIS A 502 3.75 4.35 10.13
N SER A 503 3.83 3.07 10.48
CA SER A 503 5.06 2.30 10.57
C SER A 503 5.11 1.12 9.61
N GLY A 504 6.31 0.80 9.15
CA GLY A 504 6.60 -0.38 8.36
C GLY A 504 7.64 -1.24 9.06
N GLN A 505 7.60 -2.54 8.81
CA GLN A 505 8.60 -3.49 9.25
C GLN A 505 8.88 -4.51 8.15
N VAL A 506 10.13 -4.97 8.10
CA VAL A 506 10.54 -6.04 7.20
C VAL A 506 11.54 -6.96 7.90
N CYS A 507 11.36 -8.27 7.73
CA CYS A 507 12.22 -9.33 8.20
C CYS A 507 12.84 -10.10 7.02
N VAL A 508 14.02 -10.69 7.25
CA VAL A 508 14.68 -11.56 6.27
C VAL A 508 14.72 -12.99 6.80
N ALA A 509 14.12 -13.91 6.05
CA ALA A 509 14.22 -15.34 6.26
C ALA A 509 15.44 -15.88 5.50
N ASP A 510 16.59 -15.94 6.17
CA ASP A 510 17.88 -16.37 5.60
C ASP A 510 18.28 -17.81 5.95
N GLY A 511 17.37 -18.57 6.57
CA GLY A 511 17.57 -19.95 6.98
C GLY A 511 18.30 -20.13 8.30
N THR A 512 18.71 -19.06 8.97
CA THR A 512 19.42 -19.14 10.25
C THR A 512 18.46 -19.29 11.44
N GLU A 513 18.97 -19.80 12.56
CA GLU A 513 18.23 -19.84 13.83
C GLU A 513 17.96 -18.44 14.38
N LEU A 514 18.88 -17.49 14.16
CA LEU A 514 18.68 -16.09 14.54
C LEU A 514 17.51 -15.48 13.78
N ALA A 515 17.42 -15.70 12.46
CA ALA A 515 16.28 -15.25 11.67
C ALA A 515 14.97 -15.91 12.14
N ALA A 516 14.98 -17.20 12.46
CA ALA A 516 13.81 -17.88 13.00
C ALA A 516 13.29 -17.20 14.29
N ALA A 517 14.17 -16.95 15.26
CA ALA A 517 13.79 -16.30 16.52
C ALA A 517 13.25 -14.87 16.32
N LYS A 518 13.87 -14.09 15.42
CA LYS A 518 13.41 -12.75 15.05
C LYS A 518 12.05 -12.79 14.35
N ILE A 519 11.88 -13.68 13.38
CA ILE A 519 10.64 -13.86 12.62
C ILE A 519 9.49 -14.23 13.56
N GLU A 520 9.72 -15.17 14.48
CA GLU A 520 8.71 -15.55 15.47
C GLU A 520 8.27 -14.35 16.31
N ALA A 521 9.23 -13.58 16.84
CA ALA A 521 8.94 -12.40 17.65
C ALA A 521 8.22 -11.30 16.84
N VAL A 522 8.80 -10.87 15.71
CA VAL A 522 8.25 -9.77 14.90
C VAL A 522 6.89 -10.12 14.32
N LEU A 523 6.75 -11.28 13.69
CA LEU A 523 5.49 -11.66 13.02
C LEU A 523 4.41 -12.16 13.97
N THR A 524 4.73 -12.33 15.26
CA THR A 524 3.71 -12.43 16.32
C THR A 524 3.30 -11.05 16.81
N ASN A 525 4.28 -10.20 17.17
CA ASN A 525 4.02 -8.92 17.81
C ASN A 525 3.39 -7.90 16.87
N ASP A 526 3.82 -7.85 15.61
CA ASP A 526 3.35 -6.89 14.60
C ASP A 526 1.83 -6.97 14.33
N PRO A 527 1.24 -8.13 13.95
CA PRO A 527 -0.22 -8.26 13.88
C PRO A 527 -0.89 -8.21 15.27
N GLY A 528 -0.17 -8.59 16.34
CA GLY A 528 -0.65 -8.50 17.72
C GLY A 528 -0.96 -7.06 18.13
N MET A 529 -0.15 -6.09 17.68
CA MET A 529 -0.42 -4.66 17.86
C MET A 529 -1.78 -4.24 17.31
N GLY A 530 -2.20 -4.83 16.18
CA GLY A 530 -3.50 -4.57 15.59
C GLY A 530 -4.65 -5.12 16.43
N VAL A 531 -4.50 -6.34 16.95
CA VAL A 531 -5.50 -6.93 17.84
C VAL A 531 -5.64 -6.09 19.11
N ILE A 532 -4.55 -5.75 19.80
CA ILE A 532 -4.64 -4.98 21.06
C ILE A 532 -5.23 -3.58 20.83
N ARG A 533 -4.91 -2.92 19.72
CA ARG A 533 -5.45 -1.61 19.36
C ARG A 533 -6.97 -1.66 19.20
N HIS A 534 -7.48 -2.68 18.53
CA HIS A 534 -8.92 -2.82 18.29
C HIS A 534 -9.66 -3.36 19.52
N VAL A 535 -9.00 -4.14 20.39
CA VAL A 535 -9.53 -4.47 21.73
C VAL A 535 -9.70 -3.20 22.55
N ASP A 536 -8.68 -2.34 22.59
CA ASP A 536 -8.69 -1.08 23.36
C ASP A 536 -9.84 -0.17 22.89
N ALA A 537 -10.05 -0.07 21.58
CA ALA A 537 -11.16 0.69 20.99
C ALA A 537 -12.55 0.04 21.15
N GLY A 538 -12.65 -1.14 21.78
CA GLY A 538 -13.91 -1.79 22.13
C GLY A 538 -14.55 -2.68 21.05
N TYR A 539 -13.80 -3.14 20.04
CA TYR A 539 -14.35 -4.04 19.03
C TYR A 539 -14.49 -5.48 19.57
N ASP A 540 -15.72 -5.97 19.71
CA ASP A 540 -16.02 -7.33 20.20
C ASP A 540 -15.24 -8.41 19.46
N ARG A 541 -15.15 -8.31 18.13
CA ARG A 541 -14.40 -9.28 17.32
C ARG A 541 -12.92 -9.35 17.71
N ALA A 542 -12.30 -8.21 18.04
CA ALA A 542 -10.91 -8.19 18.48
C ALA A 542 -10.75 -8.80 19.87
N VAL A 543 -11.73 -8.61 20.76
CA VAL A 543 -11.78 -9.25 22.10
C VAL A 543 -11.87 -10.77 21.97
N GLU A 544 -12.74 -11.26 21.10
CA GLU A 544 -12.86 -12.69 20.79
C GLU A 544 -11.54 -13.26 20.28
N VAL A 545 -10.93 -12.61 19.28
CA VAL A 545 -9.64 -13.02 18.71
C VAL A 545 -8.54 -13.03 19.77
N ALA A 546 -8.50 -12.02 20.64
CA ALA A 546 -7.53 -11.95 21.72
C ALA A 546 -7.66 -13.15 22.67
N ALA A 547 -8.88 -13.50 23.05
CA ALA A 547 -9.15 -14.66 23.91
C ALA A 547 -8.86 -16.00 23.20
N GLU A 548 -9.32 -16.17 21.96
CA GLU A 548 -9.15 -17.38 21.15
C GLU A 548 -7.67 -17.70 20.87
N ARG A 549 -6.89 -16.66 20.56
CA ARG A 549 -5.50 -16.82 20.06
C ARG A 549 -4.43 -16.48 21.10
N GLY A 550 -4.85 -16.13 22.31
CA GLY A 550 -3.96 -15.91 23.45
C GLY A 550 -3.19 -14.59 23.41
N VAL A 551 -3.81 -13.51 22.92
CA VAL A 551 -3.25 -12.16 23.05
C VAL A 551 -3.45 -11.70 24.49
N ARG A 552 -2.36 -11.31 25.16
CA ARG A 552 -2.41 -10.85 26.54
C ARG A 552 -2.85 -9.38 26.62
N ILE A 553 -3.98 -9.12 27.28
CA ILE A 553 -4.53 -7.77 27.47
C ILE A 553 -4.50 -7.41 28.96
N PRO A 554 -3.53 -6.62 29.44
CA PRO A 554 -3.36 -6.37 30.89
C PRO A 554 -4.60 -5.80 31.59
N MET A 555 -5.38 -4.96 30.89
CA MET A 555 -6.60 -4.35 31.44
C MET A 555 -7.74 -5.33 31.65
N SER A 556 -7.70 -6.53 31.04
CA SER A 556 -8.69 -7.59 31.25
C SER A 556 -8.24 -8.68 32.23
N GLU A 557 -6.99 -8.61 32.71
CA GLU A 557 -6.48 -9.55 33.69
C GLU A 557 -7.02 -9.22 35.09
N ALA A 558 -7.55 -10.21 35.80
CA ALA A 558 -7.93 -10.04 37.19
C ALA A 558 -6.72 -9.59 38.02
N THR A 559 -6.90 -8.60 38.89
CA THR A 559 -5.86 -8.18 39.82
C THR A 559 -5.45 -9.39 40.65
N ARG A 560 -4.18 -9.80 40.57
CA ARG A 560 -3.66 -10.83 41.48
C ARG A 560 -3.75 -10.28 42.89
N THR A 561 -4.78 -10.69 43.64
CA THR A 561 -4.80 -10.53 45.09
C THR A 561 -3.63 -11.35 45.63
N GLU A 562 -2.58 -10.67 46.10
CA GLU A 562 -1.52 -11.32 46.85
C GLU A 562 -2.17 -12.08 48.03
N PRO A 563 -1.75 -13.33 48.32
CA PRO A 563 -2.16 -13.96 49.58
C PRO A 563 -1.63 -13.08 50.70
N ALA A 564 -2.52 -12.63 51.58
CA ALA A 564 -2.17 -11.85 52.76
C ALA A 564 -0.94 -12.49 53.42
N ARG A 565 0.15 -11.72 53.55
CA ARG A 565 1.31 -12.13 54.34
C ARG A 565 0.77 -12.46 55.72
N ALA A 566 0.81 -13.74 56.09
CA ALA A 566 0.54 -14.15 57.46
C ALA A 566 1.57 -13.45 58.35
N GLU A 567 1.08 -12.62 59.27
CA GLU A 567 1.87 -11.95 60.31
C GLU A 567 2.57 -12.93 61.25
#